data_AF-W7YDD4-F1
#
_entry.id   AF-W7YDD4-F1
#
_cell.length_a   1.000
_cell.length_b   1.000
_cell.length_c   1.000
_cell.angle_alpha   90.00
_cell.angle_beta   90.00
_cell.angle_gamma   90.00
#
_symmetry.space_group_name_H-M   'P 1'
#
loop_
_entity.id
_entity.type
_entity.pdbx_description
1 polymer ?
#
loop_
_entity_poly.entity_id
_entity_poly.type
_entity_poly.pdbx_seq_one_letter_code
_entity_poly.pdbx_strand_id
1 'polypeptide(L)' 'MDKERRRLLKALTLGSLAGVVGLPACSMGGGAVKITILHTNDVHSHINPFPENHSKYAGKGGYARRFAW' A
#
# COMPACT_ATOMS: atom_id res chain seq x y z
N MET A 1 -39.06 14.59 38.47
CA MET A 1 -37.66 14.37 38.03
C MET A 1 -36.71 14.93 39.08
N ASP A 2 -35.92 14.08 39.72
CA ASP A 2 -35.10 14.45 40.87
C ASP A 2 -33.99 15.44 40.51
N LYS A 3 -33.74 16.41 41.41
CA LYS A 3 -32.73 17.48 41.20
C LYS A 3 -31.32 16.89 41.05
N GLU A 4 -31.06 15.78 41.72
CA GLU A 4 -29.78 15.07 41.73
C GLU A 4 -29.47 14.40 40.39
N ARG A 5 -30.47 13.78 39.76
CA ARG A 5 -30.36 13.22 38.41
C ARG A 5 -29.97 14.27 37.36
N ARG A 6 -30.55 15.47 37.46
CA ARG A 6 -30.21 16.60 36.56
C ARG A 6 -28.78 17.09 36.75
N ARG A 7 -28.25 17.04 37.98
CA ARG A 7 -26.87 17.43 38.29
C ARG A 7 -25.87 16.44 37.71
N LEU A 8 -26.15 15.14 37.81
CA LEU A 8 -25.32 14.09 37.21
C LEU A 8 -25.27 14.19 35.68
N LEU A 9 -26.42 14.40 35.03
CA LEU A 9 -26.48 14.62 33.58
C LEU A 9 -25.64 15.82 33.13
N LYS A 10 -25.72 16.94 33.87
CA LYS A 10 -24.94 18.16 33.58
C LYS A 10 -23.43 17.96 33.79
N ALA A 11 -23.04 17.21 34.82
CA ALA A 11 -21.63 16.89 35.09
C ALA A 11 -21.06 15.97 34.00
N LEU A 12 -21.84 14.99 33.55
CA LEU A 12 -21.45 14.08 32.47
C LEU A 12 -21.28 14.83 31.14
N THR A 13 -22.20 15.74 30.81
CA THR A 13 -22.12 16.55 29.57
C THR A 13 -20.96 17.54 29.57
N LEU A 14 -20.57 18.07 30.74
CA LEU A 14 -19.42 18.97 30.85
C LEU A 14 -18.09 18.21 30.82
N GLY A 15 -18.05 17.02 31.44
CA GLY A 15 -16.86 16.17 31.49
C GLY A 15 -16.55 15.47 30.16
N SER A 16 -17.57 15.15 29.35
CA SER A 16 -17.38 14.51 28.05
C SER A 16 -16.71 15.43 27.02
N LEU A 17 -16.91 16.75 27.10
CA LEU A 17 -16.28 17.71 26.19
C LEU A 17 -14.76 17.75 26.34
N ALA A 18 -14.25 17.59 27.58
CA ALA A 18 -12.82 17.54 27.84
C ALA A 18 -12.18 16.20 27.41
N GLY A 19 -12.92 15.10 27.53
CA GLY A 19 -12.43 13.75 27.20
C GLY A 19 -12.28 13.48 25.70
N VAL A 20 -13.11 14.10 24.85
CA VAL A 20 -13.08 13.87 23.40
C VAL A 20 -12.02 14.74 22.71
N VAL A 21 -11.75 15.94 23.21
CA VAL A 21 -10.77 16.88 22.63
C VAL A 21 -9.32 16.49 22.98
N GLY A 22 -9.12 15.76 24.09
CA GLY A 22 -7.79 15.36 24.57
C GLY A 22 -7.26 14.02 24.04
N LEU A 23 -8.03 13.30 23.22
CA LEU A 23 -7.51 12.06 22.63
C LEU A 23 -6.48 12.43 21.55
N PRO A 24 -5.21 12.00 21.69
CA PRO A 24 -4.27 12.14 20.59
C PRO A 24 -4.83 11.33 19.43
N ALA A 25 -5.17 12.00 18.33
CA ALA A 25 -5.50 11.31 17.09
C ALA A 25 -4.27 10.48 16.73
N CYS A 26 -4.38 9.16 16.80
CA CYS A 26 -3.31 8.26 16.37
C CYS A 26 -3.11 8.49 14.87
N SER A 27 -2.16 9.36 14.50
CA SER A 27 -1.71 9.43 13.12
C SER A 27 -0.89 8.17 12.88
N MET A 28 -1.46 7.24 12.12
CA MET A 28 -0.72 6.16 11.49
C MET A 28 0.30 6.78 10.51
N GLY A 29 1.44 7.20 11.04
CA GLY A 29 2.56 7.73 10.26
C GLY A 29 3.23 6.59 9.51
N GLY A 30 2.74 6.29 8.31
CA GLY A 30 3.33 5.32 7.41
C GLY A 30 3.02 5.71 5.98
N GLY A 31 3.92 6.45 5.34
CA GLY A 31 3.85 6.64 3.89
C GLY A 31 3.88 5.27 3.19
N ALA A 32 3.14 5.14 2.09
CA ALA A 32 3.12 3.89 1.33
C ALA A 32 4.54 3.57 0.83
N VAL A 33 5.09 2.42 1.24
CA VAL A 33 6.37 1.93 0.73
C VAL A 33 6.12 1.20 -0.58
N LYS A 34 6.63 1.76 -1.69
CA LYS A 34 6.56 1.09 -3.01
C LYS A 34 7.73 0.13 -3.16
N ILE A 35 7.45 -1.17 -3.16
CA ILE A 35 8.43 -2.21 -3.48
C ILE A 35 8.24 -2.61 -4.94
N THR A 36 9.31 -2.55 -5.74
CA THR A 36 9.30 -3.00 -7.15
C THR A 36 10.20 -4.23 -7.28
N ILE A 37 9.58 -5.40 -7.46
CA ILE A 37 10.30 -6.68 -7.63
C ILE A 37 10.35 -7.00 -9.11
N LEU A 38 11.54 -7.04 -9.68
CA LEU A 38 11.79 -7.58 -11.02
C LEU A 38 12.37 -8.98 -10.87
N HIS A 39 11.84 -9.93 -11.63
CA HIS A 39 12.29 -11.31 -11.65
C HIS A 39 12.31 -11.83 -13.09
N THR A 40 13.26 -12.71 -13.37
CA THR A 40 13.27 -13.50 -14.62
C THR A 40 13.44 -14.96 -14.26
N ASN A 41 12.68 -15.85 -14.88
CA ASN A 41 12.87 -17.28 -14.69
C ASN A 41 13.54 -17.94 -15.91
N ASP A 42 14.43 -18.89 -15.63
CA ASP A 42 14.95 -19.95 -16.52
C ASP A 42 15.17 -19.56 -17.98
N VAL A 43 16.16 -18.71 -18.24
CA VAL A 43 16.49 -18.28 -19.61
C VAL A 43 17.21 -19.32 -20.45
N HIS A 44 17.75 -20.38 -19.85
CA HIS A 44 18.48 -21.44 -20.56
C HIS A 44 19.52 -20.89 -21.56
N SER A 45 20.28 -19.87 -21.16
CA SER A 45 21.28 -19.21 -22.01
C SER A 45 20.76 -18.63 -23.33
N HIS A 46 19.46 -18.32 -23.43
CA HIS A 46 18.86 -17.72 -24.62
C HIS A 46 19.20 -16.21 -24.70
N ILE A 47 20.37 -15.90 -25.27
CA ILE A 47 20.89 -14.53 -25.36
C ILE A 47 20.20 -13.72 -26.46
N ASN A 48 20.09 -14.31 -27.65
CA ASN A 48 19.57 -13.64 -28.84
C ASN A 48 18.03 -13.69 -28.90
N PRO A 49 17.39 -12.81 -29.68
CA PRO A 49 15.96 -12.92 -29.96
C PRO A 49 15.62 -14.21 -30.71
N PHE A 50 14.36 -14.61 -30.64
CA PHE A 50 13.84 -15.72 -31.44
C PHE A 50 13.95 -15.41 -32.95
N PRO A 51 14.18 -16.44 -33.79
CA PRO A 51 14.20 -16.29 -35.25
C PRO A 51 12.92 -15.66 -35.82
N GLU A 52 13.02 -14.98 -36.96
CA GLU A 52 11.86 -14.34 -37.63
C GLU A 52 10.77 -15.33 -38.07
N ASN A 53 11.12 -16.60 -38.27
CA ASN A 53 10.17 -17.67 -38.60
C ASN A 53 9.60 -18.38 -37.36
N HIS A 54 9.87 -17.89 -36.14
CA HIS A 54 9.33 -18.49 -34.93
C HIS A 54 7.83 -18.28 -34.83
N SER A 55 7.07 -19.39 -34.73
CA SER A 55 5.61 -19.45 -34.82
C SER A 55 4.84 -18.42 -33.97
N LYS A 56 5.34 -18.09 -32.79
CA LYS A 56 4.65 -17.20 -31.83
C LYS A 56 5.40 -15.92 -31.44
N TYR A 57 6.73 -15.92 -31.56
CA TYR A 57 7.60 -14.93 -30.90
C TYR A 57 8.70 -14.41 -31.81
N ALA A 58 8.47 -14.40 -33.13
CA ALA A 58 9.40 -13.87 -34.13
C ALA A 58 10.02 -12.52 -33.71
N GLY A 59 11.36 -12.47 -33.68
CA GLY A 59 12.13 -11.28 -33.32
C GLY A 59 12.03 -10.85 -31.84
N LYS A 60 11.26 -11.54 -30.99
CA LYS A 60 11.05 -11.20 -29.56
C LYS A 60 11.98 -12.01 -28.66
N GLY A 61 11.94 -11.75 -27.35
CA GLY A 61 12.74 -12.49 -26.38
C GLY A 61 14.23 -12.15 -26.43
N GLY A 62 15.05 -13.09 -25.94
CA GLY A 62 16.49 -12.89 -25.75
C GLY A 62 16.84 -12.09 -24.50
N TYR A 63 17.89 -12.50 -23.80
CA TYR A 63 18.46 -11.71 -22.70
C TYR A 63 18.93 -10.33 -23.17
N ALA A 64 19.45 -10.23 -24.40
CA ALA A 64 19.97 -8.98 -24.97
C ALA A 64 18.92 -7.85 -25.00
N ARG A 65 17.63 -8.16 -25.18
CA ARG A 65 16.56 -7.14 -25.17
C ARG A 65 16.07 -6.75 -23.77
N ARG A 66 16.50 -7.44 -22.71
CA ARG A 66 16.05 -7.15 -21.33
C ARG A 66 16.73 -5.91 -20.74
N PHE A 67 17.92 -5.59 -21.25
CA PHE A 67 18.63 -4.38 -20.89
C PHE A 67 18.34 -3.32 -21.96
N ALA A 68 17.31 -2.52 -21.75
CA ALA A 68 17.06 -1.31 -22.50
C ALA A 68 17.06 -0.16 -21.49
N TRP A 69 18.09 0.68 -21.56
CA TRP A 69 18.10 2.00 -20.94
C TRP A 69 17.72 3.03 -21.99
#